data_AF-A0AA35X496-F1
#
_entry.id   AF-A0AA35X496-F1
#
_cell.length_a   1.000
_cell.length_b   1.000
_cell.length_c   1.000
_cell.angle_alpha   90.00
_cell.angle_beta   90.00
_cell.angle_gamma   90.00
#
_symmetry.space_group_name_H-M   'P 1'
#
loop_
_entity.id
_entity.type
_entity.pdbx_description
1 polymer ?
#
loop_
_entity_poly.entity_id
_entity_poly.type
_entity_poly.pdbx_seq_one_letter_code
_entity_poly.pdbx_strand_id
1 'polypeptide(L)'
;MSFCPAALFLNNSAHKNTAEDSPYTTTCGRGGKMSVPSDRERMLRLETRAKEADVTLRQLKSYVQLLKQKAGSPQAAAQEAECKKVEADNGRLCHQVTQLKQRLVELEVRNGIEQVPSPKRVPLLSKAQPASPPAANGVSPPPPVTTKSPEAPVKGPAKEKKGGEGEGKKKGGEGEARGKKEKKTGEGGGASAAVDVSRLDMRIGRIVSVERHPDADTLYVEQIDVGEEKPRTVCSGLVAHVAMDSMNSRLVVVLCNLKPVKMRGVVSEAMVMCASSPENVEILDPPEDCVPGDRVTFQGYTGPPDAQLNPKKKVFEQVQPNFLVNEEGVATYRGIPFAVDGKGVCRAATMRGTGIK
;
A
#
# COMPACT_ATOMS: atom_id res chain seq x y z
N MET A 1 -3.61 28.15 -33.36
CA MET A 1 -2.59 29.20 -33.18
C MET A 1 -1.77 28.85 -31.94
N SER A 2 -0.48 29.20 -31.89
CA SER A 2 0.42 28.73 -30.83
C SER A 2 0.33 29.56 -29.55
N PHE A 3 0.45 28.91 -28.39
CA PHE A 3 0.75 29.55 -27.11
C PHE A 3 1.61 28.62 -26.25
N CYS A 4 2.90 28.97 -26.12
CA CYS A 4 3.72 28.53 -25.00
C CYS A 4 3.52 29.52 -23.84
N PRO A 5 3.79 29.08 -22.60
CA PRO A 5 4.55 29.90 -21.66
C PRO A 5 5.98 29.34 -21.50
N ALA A 6 6.97 30.22 -21.38
CA ALA A 6 8.36 29.84 -21.13
C ALA A 6 8.64 29.64 -19.62
N ALA A 7 9.75 28.98 -19.31
CA ALA A 7 10.18 28.74 -17.93
C ALA A 7 10.59 30.02 -17.18
N LEU A 8 10.34 30.05 -15.87
CA LEU A 8 10.99 30.96 -14.93
C LEU A 8 11.93 30.17 -14.01
N PHE A 9 13.15 29.97 -14.49
CA PHE A 9 14.30 29.63 -13.66
C PHE A 9 14.75 30.88 -12.91
N LEU A 10 14.87 30.85 -11.58
CA LEU A 10 15.76 31.77 -10.83
C LEU A 10 16.00 31.35 -9.36
N ASN A 11 17.28 31.19 -9.02
CA ASN A 11 17.89 31.24 -7.70
C ASN A 11 17.20 30.55 -6.50
N ASN A 12 17.51 29.27 -6.33
CA ASN A 12 17.84 28.78 -4.99
C ASN A 12 19.14 29.47 -4.54
N SER A 13 19.12 30.24 -3.46
CA SER A 13 20.31 30.95 -2.95
C SER A 13 20.39 30.95 -1.42
N ALA A 14 21.12 29.98 -0.89
CA ALA A 14 21.87 30.04 0.37
C ALA A 14 21.14 30.63 1.61
N HIS A 15 20.06 29.99 2.06
CA HIS A 15 19.74 30.03 3.50
C HIS A 15 20.86 29.33 4.27
N LYS A 16 21.79 30.12 4.82
CA LYS A 16 22.80 29.64 5.77
C LYS A 16 22.10 29.26 7.08
N ASN A 17 22.43 28.10 7.62
CA ASN A 17 21.97 27.67 8.94
C ASN A 17 22.43 28.67 10.01
N THR A 18 21.49 29.44 10.57
CA THR A 18 21.66 30.09 11.87
C THR A 18 21.23 29.08 12.94
N ALA A 19 22.18 28.61 13.74
CA ALA A 19 21.91 27.65 14.81
C ALA A 19 20.96 28.25 15.87
N GLU A 20 20.20 27.38 16.54
CA GLU A 20 19.32 27.79 17.64
C GLU A 20 20.10 27.98 18.94
N ASP A 21 20.28 29.23 19.36
CA ASP A 21 20.79 29.56 20.70
C ASP A 21 19.69 29.33 21.77
N SER A 22 19.60 28.08 22.24
CA SER A 22 18.77 27.71 23.39
C SER A 22 19.32 28.32 24.69
N PRO A 23 18.54 29.11 25.45
CA PRO A 23 19.06 30.00 26.51
C PRO A 23 19.38 29.30 27.86
N TYR A 24 19.74 28.01 27.86
CA TYR A 24 20.08 27.25 29.08
C TYR A 24 21.22 26.23 28.89
N THR A 25 22.42 26.69 28.52
CA THR A 25 23.66 25.91 28.69
C THR A 25 24.77 26.74 29.35
N THR A 26 25.05 26.47 30.63
CA THR A 26 26.18 27.08 31.34
C THR A 26 27.44 26.23 31.13
N THR A 27 28.24 26.57 30.12
CA THR A 27 29.55 25.97 29.88
C THR A 27 30.67 26.87 30.41
N CYS A 28 31.34 26.42 31.48
CA CYS A 28 32.39 27.19 32.14
C CYS A 28 33.72 27.12 31.34
N GLY A 29 34.09 28.18 30.61
CA GLY A 29 35.33 28.17 29.82
C GLY A 29 35.85 29.53 29.34
N ARG A 30 36.95 30.01 29.96
CA ARG A 30 37.91 31.02 29.45
C ARG A 30 37.35 32.30 28.80
N GLY A 31 37.27 33.37 29.60
CA GLY A 31 37.99 34.61 29.28
C GLY A 31 37.48 35.49 28.12
N GLY A 32 36.22 35.40 27.70
CA GLY A 32 35.58 36.37 26.82
C GLY A 32 34.80 37.44 27.59
N LYS A 33 35.05 38.74 27.34
CA LYS A 33 34.14 39.80 27.81
C LYS A 33 32.84 39.75 26.99
N MET A 34 31.81 39.08 27.51
CA MET A 34 30.48 39.16 26.89
C MET A 34 29.92 40.57 27.04
N SER A 35 30.00 41.35 25.97
CA SER A 35 29.35 42.65 25.87
C SER A 35 27.83 42.46 25.91
N VAL A 36 27.22 42.77 27.05
CA VAL A 36 25.77 42.74 27.22
C VAL A 36 25.15 43.68 26.18
N PRO A 37 24.30 43.21 25.26
CA PRO A 37 23.74 44.07 24.22
C PRO A 37 22.88 45.16 24.86
N SER A 38 23.10 46.40 24.45
CA SER A 38 22.47 47.58 25.02
C SER A 38 20.96 47.55 24.84
N ASP A 39 20.22 48.25 25.72
CA ASP A 39 18.76 48.24 25.65
C ASP A 39 18.23 48.82 24.33
N ARG A 40 19.00 49.70 23.67
CA ARG A 40 18.73 50.15 22.30
C ARG A 40 18.79 49.01 21.28
N GLU A 41 19.79 48.14 21.35
CA GLU A 41 19.91 46.97 20.47
C GLU A 41 18.83 45.91 20.76
N ARG A 42 18.46 45.75 22.04
CA ARG A 42 17.35 44.87 22.45
C ARG A 42 16.02 45.37 21.89
N MET A 43 15.73 46.67 22.02
CA MET A 43 14.55 47.31 21.44
C MET A 43 14.52 47.18 19.92
N LEU A 44 15.64 47.43 19.23
CA LEU A 44 15.72 47.26 17.77
C LEU A 44 15.44 45.82 17.32
N ARG A 45 15.94 44.80 18.04
CA ARG A 45 15.62 43.39 17.74
C ARG A 45 14.14 43.07 17.95
N LEU A 46 13.50 43.63 18.98
CA LEU A 46 12.05 43.47 19.20
C LEU A 46 11.24 44.18 18.11
N GLU A 47 11.63 45.39 17.72
CA GLU A 47 10.98 46.17 16.67
C GLU A 47 11.07 45.50 15.30
N THR A 48 12.21 44.90 14.96
CA THR A 48 12.37 44.08 13.74
C THR A 48 11.47 42.85 13.77
N ARG A 49 11.46 42.08 14.88
CA ARG A 49 10.59 40.89 15.00
C ARG A 49 9.10 41.23 14.97
N ALA A 50 8.70 42.39 15.47
CA ALA A 50 7.34 42.89 15.33
C ALA A 50 6.99 43.18 13.85
N LYS A 51 7.88 43.86 13.11
CA LYS A 51 7.69 44.12 11.67
C LYS A 51 7.66 42.85 10.83
N GLU A 52 8.48 41.85 11.17
CA GLU A 52 8.45 40.51 10.56
C GLU A 52 7.10 39.83 10.80
N ALA A 53 6.62 39.81 12.05
CA ALA A 53 5.30 39.27 12.39
C ALA A 53 4.16 40.00 11.65
N ASP A 54 4.24 41.32 11.49
CA ASP A 54 3.27 42.10 10.69
C ASP A 54 3.32 41.77 9.19
N VAL A 55 4.45 41.34 8.65
CA VAL A 55 4.53 40.79 7.28
C VAL A 55 3.85 39.41 7.22
N THR A 56 4.18 38.50 8.13
CA THR A 56 3.57 37.16 8.19
C THR A 56 2.06 37.23 8.39
N LEU A 57 1.56 38.11 9.27
CA LEU A 57 0.13 38.33 9.49
C LEU A 57 -0.58 38.89 8.24
N ARG A 58 0.09 39.71 7.42
CA ARG A 58 -0.47 40.16 6.13
C ARG A 58 -0.52 39.03 5.10
N GLN A 59 0.50 38.19 5.02
CA GLN A 59 0.51 37.01 4.14
C GLN A 59 -0.57 35.98 4.54
N LEU A 60 -0.71 35.67 5.84
CA LEU A 60 -1.75 34.76 6.32
C LEU A 60 -3.16 35.31 6.06
N LYS A 61 -3.37 36.62 6.20
CA LYS A 61 -4.65 37.27 5.87
C LYS A 61 -4.99 37.17 4.37
N SER A 62 -4.02 37.35 3.47
CA SER A 62 -4.28 37.20 2.02
C SER A 62 -4.54 35.74 1.62
N TYR A 63 -3.84 34.77 2.21
CA TYR A 63 -4.15 33.33 2.03
C TYR A 63 -5.58 32.99 2.49
N VAL A 64 -5.99 33.44 3.68
CA VAL A 64 -7.36 33.22 4.18
C VAL A 64 -8.41 33.91 3.29
N GLN A 65 -8.12 35.09 2.75
CA GLN A 65 -9.00 35.78 1.80
C GLN A 65 -9.13 35.03 0.47
N LEU A 66 -8.03 34.50 -0.08
CA LEU A 66 -8.02 33.68 -1.29
C LEU A 66 -8.79 32.37 -1.10
N LEU A 67 -8.62 31.70 0.05
CA LEU A 67 -9.38 30.49 0.39
C LEU A 67 -10.89 30.77 0.50
N LYS A 68 -11.27 31.90 1.12
CA LYS A 68 -12.68 32.33 1.18
C LYS A 68 -13.25 32.66 -0.21
N GLN A 69 -12.48 33.31 -1.08
CA GLN A 69 -12.89 33.55 -2.47
C GLN A 69 -13.03 32.25 -3.27
N LYS A 70 -12.15 31.26 -3.05
CA LYS A 70 -12.24 29.95 -3.72
C LYS A 70 -13.45 29.14 -3.23
N ALA A 71 -13.70 29.12 -1.92
CA ALA A 71 -14.86 28.45 -1.33
C ALA A 71 -16.19 29.12 -1.72
N GLY A 72 -16.23 30.46 -1.80
CA GLY A 72 -17.37 31.23 -2.29
C GLY A 72 -17.41 31.40 -3.82
N SER A 73 -16.57 30.70 -4.58
CA SER A 73 -16.53 30.85 -6.03
C SER A 73 -17.72 30.14 -6.69
N PRO A 74 -18.27 30.68 -7.81
CA PRO A 74 -19.31 29.98 -8.57
C PRO A 74 -18.80 28.65 -9.15
N GLN A 75 -17.49 28.46 -9.27
CA GLN A 75 -16.88 27.21 -9.72
C GLN A 75 -17.08 26.07 -8.71
N ALA A 76 -16.93 26.33 -7.40
CA ALA A 76 -17.19 25.32 -6.38
C ALA A 76 -18.67 24.89 -6.36
N ALA A 77 -19.61 25.85 -6.44
CA ALA A 77 -21.04 25.58 -6.52
C ALA A 77 -21.44 24.86 -7.83
N ALA A 78 -20.80 25.19 -8.95
CA ALA A 78 -20.99 24.49 -10.22
C ALA A 78 -20.51 23.03 -10.16
N GLN A 79 -19.35 22.77 -9.56
CA GLN A 79 -18.85 21.41 -9.33
C GLN A 79 -19.79 20.61 -8.42
N GLU A 80 -20.32 21.20 -7.34
CA GLU A 80 -21.29 20.54 -6.46
C GLU A 80 -22.61 20.19 -7.20
N ALA A 81 -23.09 21.09 -8.08
CA ALA A 81 -24.26 20.83 -8.92
C ALA A 81 -24.01 19.75 -9.98
N GLU A 82 -22.80 19.71 -10.56
CA GLU A 82 -22.40 18.70 -11.53
C GLU A 82 -22.23 17.32 -10.90
N CYS A 83 -21.60 17.22 -9.71
CA CYS A 83 -21.53 15.99 -8.92
C CYS A 83 -22.93 15.43 -8.63
N LYS A 84 -23.86 16.26 -8.12
CA LYS A 84 -25.25 15.83 -7.84
C LYS A 84 -26.00 15.36 -9.08
N LYS A 85 -25.71 15.94 -10.24
CA LYS A 85 -26.26 15.47 -11.52
C LYS A 85 -25.70 14.10 -11.90
N VAL A 86 -24.38 13.92 -11.80
CA VAL A 86 -23.70 12.64 -12.07
C VAL A 86 -24.18 11.53 -11.11
N GLU A 87 -24.38 11.84 -9.83
CA GLU A 87 -24.98 10.93 -8.84
C GLU A 87 -26.41 10.50 -9.24
N ALA A 88 -27.26 11.45 -9.66
CA ALA A 88 -28.61 11.16 -10.12
C ALA A 88 -28.63 10.31 -11.41
N ASP A 89 -27.71 10.57 -12.35
CA ASP A 89 -27.57 9.80 -13.58
C ASP A 89 -27.02 8.39 -13.33
N ASN A 90 -26.02 8.24 -12.46
CA ASN A 90 -25.55 6.94 -11.98
C ASN A 90 -26.65 6.15 -11.26
N GLY A 91 -27.47 6.83 -10.44
CA GLY A 91 -28.65 6.24 -9.82
C GLY A 91 -29.67 5.72 -10.84
N ARG A 92 -29.97 6.50 -11.89
CA ARG A 92 -30.86 6.08 -13.00
C ARG A 92 -30.29 4.90 -13.78
N LEU A 93 -29.00 4.92 -14.12
CA LEU A 93 -28.31 3.83 -14.82
C LEU A 93 -28.31 2.55 -13.98
N CYS A 94 -28.10 2.62 -12.66
CA CYS A 94 -28.16 1.47 -11.77
C CYS A 94 -29.56 0.80 -11.75
N HIS A 95 -30.64 1.60 -11.74
CA HIS A 95 -32.00 1.09 -11.86
C HIS A 95 -32.26 0.45 -13.24
N GLN A 96 -31.78 1.06 -14.33
CA GLN A 96 -31.89 0.48 -15.68
C GLN A 96 -31.13 -0.85 -15.81
N VAL A 97 -29.89 -0.92 -15.33
CA VAL A 97 -29.09 -2.16 -15.28
C VAL A 97 -29.79 -3.23 -14.44
N THR A 98 -30.46 -2.85 -13.35
CA THR A 98 -31.23 -3.79 -12.51
C THR A 98 -32.45 -4.34 -13.26
N GLN A 99 -33.24 -3.49 -13.93
CA GLN A 99 -34.37 -3.93 -14.76
C GLN A 99 -33.93 -4.78 -15.95
N LEU A 100 -32.82 -4.43 -16.61
CA LEU A 100 -32.28 -5.20 -17.73
C LEU A 100 -31.78 -6.58 -17.29
N LYS A 101 -31.15 -6.68 -16.11
CA LYS A 101 -30.80 -7.97 -15.48
C LYS A 101 -32.03 -8.82 -15.15
N GLN A 102 -33.10 -8.20 -14.62
CA GLN A 102 -34.37 -8.90 -14.37
C GLN A 102 -35.01 -9.42 -15.66
N ARG A 103 -35.09 -8.60 -16.71
CA ARG A 103 -35.61 -9.03 -18.02
C ARG A 103 -34.75 -10.09 -18.68
N LEU A 104 -33.43 -10.06 -18.49
CA LEU A 104 -32.52 -11.11 -18.97
C LEU A 104 -32.82 -12.43 -18.26
N VAL A 105 -32.92 -12.44 -16.93
CA VAL A 105 -33.34 -13.60 -16.13
C VAL A 105 -34.69 -14.17 -16.62
N GLU A 106 -35.69 -13.32 -16.84
CA GLU A 106 -37.01 -13.72 -17.35
C GLU A 106 -36.95 -14.38 -18.75
N LEU A 107 -36.02 -13.94 -19.61
CA LEU A 107 -35.82 -14.50 -20.96
C LEU A 107 -34.99 -15.78 -20.94
N GLU A 108 -33.95 -15.86 -20.10
CA GLU A 108 -33.15 -17.07 -19.89
C GLU A 108 -34.02 -18.23 -19.38
N VAL A 109 -34.83 -17.99 -18.35
CA VAL A 109 -35.76 -18.97 -17.78
C VAL A 109 -36.83 -19.37 -18.81
N ARG A 110 -37.36 -18.42 -19.60
CA ARG A 110 -38.33 -18.71 -20.67
C ARG A 110 -37.73 -19.56 -21.80
N ASN A 111 -36.43 -19.43 -22.04
CA ASN A 111 -35.68 -20.21 -23.02
C ASN A 111 -35.16 -21.55 -22.46
N GLY A 112 -35.56 -21.94 -21.24
CA GLY A 112 -35.21 -23.23 -20.63
C GLY A 112 -33.82 -23.29 -19.99
N ILE A 113 -33.19 -22.14 -19.72
CA ILE A 113 -31.90 -22.08 -19.01
C ILE A 113 -32.18 -22.04 -17.50
N GLU A 114 -31.86 -23.14 -16.79
CA GLU A 114 -31.96 -23.17 -15.33
C GLU A 114 -30.89 -22.27 -14.70
N GLN A 115 -31.33 -21.27 -13.91
CA GLN A 115 -30.41 -20.43 -13.15
C GLN A 115 -29.96 -21.12 -11.86
N VAL A 116 -28.68 -21.52 -11.83
CA VAL A 116 -28.02 -22.03 -10.61
C VAL A 116 -27.98 -20.90 -9.55
N PRO A 117 -28.60 -21.07 -8.36
CA PRO A 117 -28.58 -20.03 -7.33
C PRO A 117 -27.18 -19.84 -6.75
N SER A 118 -26.54 -18.71 -7.05
CA SER A 118 -25.28 -18.34 -6.39
C SER A 118 -25.54 -17.97 -4.92
N PRO A 119 -24.76 -18.51 -3.96
CA PRO A 119 -25.01 -18.29 -2.54
C PRO A 119 -24.75 -16.82 -2.17
N LYS A 120 -25.82 -16.09 -1.83
CA LYS A 120 -25.74 -14.68 -1.43
C LYS A 120 -25.01 -14.54 -0.10
N ARG A 121 -23.85 -13.88 -0.11
CA ARG A 121 -23.10 -13.52 1.11
C ARG A 121 -23.96 -12.54 1.93
N VAL A 122 -24.47 -12.99 3.07
CA VAL A 122 -25.35 -12.19 3.94
C VAL A 122 -24.59 -11.00 4.57
N PRO A 123 -25.05 -9.75 4.37
CA PRO A 123 -24.61 -8.64 5.20
C PRO A 123 -25.24 -8.77 6.58
N LEU A 124 -24.43 -8.75 7.64
CA LEU A 124 -24.91 -8.74 9.02
C LEU A 124 -25.06 -7.32 9.56
N LEU A 125 -25.91 -7.18 10.58
CA LEU A 125 -26.21 -5.99 11.39
C LEU A 125 -26.98 -4.83 10.73
N SER A 126 -28.24 -4.70 11.15
CA SER A 126 -28.80 -3.38 11.52
C SER A 126 -29.64 -3.51 12.80
N LYS A 127 -29.64 -2.43 13.58
CA LYS A 127 -30.07 -2.27 15.00
C LYS A 127 -31.28 -3.08 15.51
N ALA A 128 -31.22 -3.46 16.79
CA ALA A 128 -32.35 -3.95 17.59
C ALA A 128 -32.65 -3.05 18.80
N GLN A 129 -33.94 -2.84 19.11
CA GLN A 129 -34.50 -2.37 20.40
C GLN A 129 -36.03 -2.66 20.42
N PRO A 130 -36.77 -2.65 21.56
CA PRO A 130 -37.33 -3.92 22.05
C PRO A 130 -38.84 -3.93 22.45
N ALA A 131 -39.31 -5.13 22.88
CA ALA A 131 -40.63 -5.49 23.44
C ALA A 131 -41.81 -5.54 22.43
N SER A 132 -42.85 -6.37 22.58
CA SER A 132 -43.38 -7.12 23.74
C SER A 132 -43.90 -8.55 23.36
N PRO A 133 -44.17 -9.47 24.32
CA PRO A 133 -44.59 -10.87 24.07
C PRO A 133 -46.13 -11.06 24.07
N PRO A 134 -46.68 -12.23 23.63
CA PRO A 134 -46.93 -13.35 24.57
C PRO A 134 -46.86 -14.79 23.98
N ALA A 135 -46.77 -15.80 24.88
CA ALA A 135 -47.33 -17.19 24.88
C ALA A 135 -47.37 -18.09 23.60
N ALA A 136 -47.38 -19.44 23.66
CA ALA A 136 -47.01 -20.47 24.65
C ALA A 136 -47.14 -21.88 23.97
N ASN A 137 -46.70 -22.96 24.65
CA ASN A 137 -46.72 -24.39 24.23
C ASN A 137 -45.67 -24.80 23.16
N GLY A 138 -44.98 -25.95 23.24
CA GLY A 138 -44.83 -26.88 24.37
C GLY A 138 -44.08 -28.20 24.02
N VAL A 139 -43.34 -28.75 25.01
CA VAL A 139 -42.93 -30.18 25.19
C VAL A 139 -42.00 -30.83 24.12
N SER A 140 -40.66 -30.79 24.26
CA SER A 140 -39.75 -31.81 24.89
C SER A 140 -39.11 -32.82 23.87
N PRO A 141 -38.26 -33.83 24.22
CA PRO A 141 -36.85 -33.83 23.76
C PRO A 141 -36.34 -35.11 23.02
N PRO A 142 -35.12 -35.11 22.43
CA PRO A 142 -34.56 -36.25 21.68
C PRO A 142 -33.65 -37.21 22.48
N PRO A 143 -33.64 -38.52 22.17
CA PRO A 143 -32.63 -39.51 22.60
C PRO A 143 -31.50 -39.76 21.55
N PRO A 144 -30.40 -40.47 21.86
CA PRO A 144 -29.12 -40.29 21.15
C PRO A 144 -28.52 -41.49 20.38
N VAL A 145 -27.62 -41.13 19.45
CA VAL A 145 -26.41 -41.80 18.89
C VAL A 145 -26.09 -43.28 19.24
N THR A 146 -25.98 -44.12 18.19
CA THR A 146 -25.02 -45.25 18.06
C THR A 146 -24.66 -45.48 16.57
N THR A 147 -23.48 -45.10 16.07
CA THR A 147 -22.24 -45.92 15.93
C THR A 147 -22.33 -47.20 15.06
N LYS A 148 -21.72 -47.18 13.86
CA LYS A 148 -20.51 -47.99 13.49
C LYS A 148 -20.14 -47.92 11.99
N SER A 149 -18.84 -48.00 11.75
CA SER A 149 -18.11 -48.37 10.52
C SER A 149 -17.00 -49.38 10.99
N PRO A 150 -16.15 -50.04 10.17
CA PRO A 150 -15.83 -49.79 8.75
C PRO A 150 -15.59 -51.06 7.87
N GLU A 151 -14.85 -50.86 6.77
CA GLU A 151 -13.97 -51.81 6.06
C GLU A 151 -14.51 -52.51 4.78
N ALA A 152 -13.59 -52.95 3.91
CA ALA A 152 -13.79 -52.89 2.44
C ALA A 152 -13.41 -54.15 1.59
N PRO A 153 -12.47 -54.13 0.61
CA PRO A 153 -12.85 -54.20 -0.82
C PRO A 153 -12.25 -55.38 -1.64
N VAL A 154 -12.92 -55.84 -2.71
CA VAL A 154 -12.45 -56.97 -3.55
C VAL A 154 -12.74 -56.84 -5.07
N LYS A 155 -11.65 -56.78 -5.88
CA LYS A 155 -11.45 -57.16 -7.32
C LYS A 155 -12.12 -56.39 -8.49
N GLY A 156 -11.28 -56.11 -9.51
CA GLY A 156 -11.63 -55.84 -10.93
C GLY A 156 -11.68 -57.14 -11.78
N PRO A 157 -11.28 -57.15 -13.09
CA PRO A 157 -9.88 -56.86 -13.46
C PRO A 157 -9.57 -56.37 -14.93
N ALA A 158 -8.28 -56.13 -15.23
CA ALA A 158 -7.58 -56.34 -16.53
C ALA A 158 -7.95 -55.43 -17.75
N LYS A 159 -7.15 -55.20 -18.82
CA LYS A 159 -5.75 -55.52 -19.30
C LYS A 159 -5.47 -54.59 -20.54
N GLU A 160 -4.31 -54.40 -21.20
CA GLU A 160 -2.86 -54.65 -21.06
C GLU A 160 -2.14 -53.70 -22.08
N LYS A 161 -1.30 -52.71 -21.73
CA LYS A 161 0.13 -52.71 -21.30
C LYS A 161 1.19 -52.96 -22.40
N LYS A 162 2.09 -51.97 -22.61
CA LYS A 162 3.54 -52.04 -22.98
C LYS A 162 4.11 -50.60 -23.01
N GLY A 163 5.37 -50.27 -22.68
CA GLY A 163 6.59 -51.03 -22.32
C GLY A 163 7.72 -50.81 -23.34
N GLY A 164 9.02 -50.58 -23.02
CA GLY A 164 9.79 -50.54 -21.75
C GLY A 164 11.11 -49.70 -21.91
N GLU A 165 11.87 -49.31 -20.85
CA GLU A 165 12.99 -50.03 -20.15
C GLU A 165 14.40 -49.54 -20.59
N GLY A 166 15.54 -49.63 -19.85
CA GLY A 166 15.95 -50.06 -18.47
C GLY A 166 17.52 -50.14 -18.40
N GLU A 167 18.32 -50.22 -17.31
CA GLU A 167 18.14 -50.25 -15.83
C GLU A 167 18.48 -48.86 -15.18
N GLY A 168 19.55 -48.50 -14.44
CA GLY A 168 20.71 -49.16 -13.77
C GLY A 168 21.87 -48.15 -13.42
N LYS A 169 22.82 -48.35 -12.49
CA LYS A 169 22.92 -49.25 -11.30
C LYS A 169 24.12 -48.93 -10.34
N LYS A 170 23.86 -48.46 -9.10
CA LYS A 170 24.72 -48.57 -7.84
C LYS A 170 26.17 -47.97 -7.86
N LYS A 171 26.94 -47.83 -6.74
CA LYS A 171 26.81 -48.15 -5.29
C LYS A 171 27.76 -47.27 -4.40
N GLY A 172 27.39 -47.01 -3.14
CA GLY A 172 28.29 -46.66 -2.00
C GLY A 172 28.96 -45.26 -2.00
N GLY A 173 29.50 -44.74 -0.90
CA GLY A 173 29.50 -45.24 0.48
C GLY A 173 30.84 -45.07 1.22
N GLU A 174 30.94 -44.91 2.54
CA GLU A 174 30.01 -44.58 3.65
C GLU A 174 30.87 -44.06 4.85
N GLY A 175 30.41 -43.16 5.76
CA GLY A 175 31.21 -42.72 6.94
C GLY A 175 30.60 -41.65 7.87
N GLU A 176 30.74 -41.83 9.20
CA GLU A 176 30.14 -40.99 10.26
C GLU A 176 31.11 -40.03 10.98
N ALA A 177 30.59 -38.95 11.57
CA ALA A 177 31.14 -38.35 12.80
C ALA A 177 30.03 -37.62 13.61
N ARG A 178 30.16 -37.61 14.95
CA ARG A 178 29.09 -37.22 15.90
C ARG A 178 29.53 -36.04 16.77
N GLY A 179 28.73 -34.96 16.83
CA GLY A 179 29.03 -33.79 17.67
C GLY A 179 27.78 -33.04 18.14
N LYS A 180 27.51 -33.03 19.46
CA LYS A 180 26.42 -32.28 20.09
C LYS A 180 26.99 -31.11 20.91
N LYS A 181 26.55 -29.88 20.66
CA LYS A 181 26.69 -28.77 21.62
C LYS A 181 25.57 -27.74 21.43
N GLU A 182 25.16 -27.11 22.53
CA GLU A 182 23.99 -26.24 22.58
C GLU A 182 24.34 -24.74 22.55
N LYS A 183 23.46 -23.95 21.93
CA LYS A 183 23.06 -22.59 22.30
C LYS A 183 24.15 -21.52 22.50
N LYS A 184 24.20 -20.54 21.58
CA LYS A 184 24.08 -19.12 21.96
C LYS A 184 23.65 -18.22 20.78
N THR A 185 23.02 -17.10 21.14
CA THR A 185 22.56 -16.02 20.26
C THR A 185 23.73 -15.12 19.85
N GLY A 186 23.70 -14.57 18.62
CA GLY A 186 24.64 -13.55 18.13
C GLY A 186 24.50 -13.33 16.62
N GLU A 187 24.65 -12.08 16.17
CA GLU A 187 24.57 -11.68 14.76
C GLU A 187 25.89 -11.87 13.99
N GLY A 188 25.86 -11.73 12.65
CA GLY A 188 27.04 -11.28 11.90
C GLY A 188 27.33 -11.97 10.57
N GLY A 189 26.84 -11.37 9.48
CA GLY A 189 27.32 -11.44 8.08
C GLY A 189 28.20 -12.61 7.61
N GLY A 190 27.66 -13.44 6.72
CA GLY A 190 28.43 -14.40 5.92
C GLY A 190 27.75 -14.67 4.58
N ALA A 191 28.37 -14.27 3.47
CA ALA A 191 27.75 -14.36 2.15
C ALA A 191 27.70 -15.80 1.63
N SER A 192 26.50 -16.25 1.24
CA SER A 192 26.30 -17.32 0.25
C SER A 192 25.53 -16.72 -0.94
N ALA A 193 25.44 -17.44 -2.06
CA ALA A 193 24.84 -16.93 -3.30
C ALA A 193 23.29 -16.88 -3.28
N ALA A 194 22.71 -16.37 -2.19
CA ALA A 194 21.29 -16.18 -2.00
C ALA A 194 20.74 -15.02 -2.85
N VAL A 195 19.42 -15.04 -3.07
CA VAL A 195 18.70 -13.92 -3.69
C VAL A 195 18.11 -13.06 -2.57
N ASP A 196 18.70 -11.88 -2.36
CA ASP A 196 18.33 -10.95 -1.30
C ASP A 196 17.68 -9.65 -1.80
N VAL A 197 17.06 -8.93 -0.86
CA VAL A 197 16.26 -7.70 -1.10
C VAL A 197 17.04 -6.56 -1.76
N SER A 198 18.37 -6.49 -1.59
CA SER A 198 19.23 -5.42 -2.13
C SER A 198 19.16 -5.27 -3.66
N ARG A 199 18.71 -6.32 -4.36
CA ARG A 199 18.51 -6.37 -5.81
C ARG A 199 17.22 -5.70 -6.28
N LEU A 200 16.29 -5.39 -5.37
CA LEU A 200 15.03 -4.71 -5.67
C LEU A 200 15.21 -3.19 -5.64
N ASP A 201 14.62 -2.48 -6.60
CA ASP A 201 14.56 -1.01 -6.62
C ASP A 201 13.23 -0.58 -6.02
N MET A 202 13.21 -0.46 -4.70
CA MET A 202 12.03 -0.04 -3.93
C MET A 202 12.17 1.44 -3.60
N ARG A 203 11.18 2.24 -3.99
CA ARG A 203 11.18 3.69 -3.78
C ARG A 203 9.83 4.17 -3.25
N ILE A 204 9.81 5.38 -2.72
CA ILE A 204 8.57 6.10 -2.44
C ILE A 204 8.08 6.75 -3.73
N GLY A 205 6.81 6.52 -4.05
CA GLY A 205 6.10 7.21 -5.10
C GLY A 205 4.95 8.05 -4.54
N ARG A 206 4.50 9.05 -5.30
CA ARG A 206 3.29 9.81 -5.03
C ARG A 206 2.29 9.61 -6.15
N ILE A 207 1.07 9.21 -5.80
CA ILE A 207 -0.01 9.04 -6.77
C ILE A 207 -0.51 10.43 -7.22
N VAL A 208 -0.30 10.77 -8.49
CA VAL A 208 -0.65 12.07 -9.09
C VAL A 208 -2.11 12.08 -9.57
N SER A 209 -2.55 11.00 -10.22
CA SER A 209 -3.94 10.78 -10.63
C SER A 209 -4.31 9.30 -10.57
N VAL A 210 -5.62 9.03 -10.45
CA VAL A 210 -6.21 7.69 -10.34
C VAL A 210 -7.47 7.63 -11.17
N GLU A 211 -7.52 6.68 -12.11
CA GLU A 211 -8.67 6.42 -12.96
C GLU A 211 -9.07 4.94 -12.86
N ARG A 212 -10.33 4.60 -13.16
CA ARG A 212 -10.73 3.18 -13.27
C ARG A 212 -10.29 2.65 -14.63
N HIS A 213 -9.71 1.45 -14.68
CA HIS A 213 -9.26 0.86 -15.94
C HIS A 213 -10.46 0.65 -16.88
N PRO A 214 -10.44 1.15 -18.13
CA PRO A 214 -11.61 1.13 -19.03
C PRO A 214 -12.13 -0.29 -19.27
N ASP A 215 -11.25 -1.25 -19.51
CA ASP A 215 -11.60 -2.66 -19.77
C ASP A 215 -11.56 -3.57 -18.51
N ALA A 216 -11.54 -3.01 -17.28
CA ALA A 216 -11.42 -3.83 -16.06
C ALA A 216 -11.94 -3.16 -14.78
N ASP A 217 -13.17 -3.52 -14.36
CA ASP A 217 -13.83 -3.01 -13.15
C ASP A 217 -13.01 -3.10 -11.85
N THR A 218 -12.11 -4.08 -11.75
CA THR A 218 -11.31 -4.41 -10.56
C THR A 218 -9.94 -3.72 -10.51
N LEU A 219 -9.54 -2.99 -11.55
CA LEU A 219 -8.23 -2.33 -11.64
C LEU A 219 -8.39 -0.80 -11.62
N TYR A 220 -7.53 -0.14 -10.86
CA TYR A 220 -7.21 1.26 -11.07
C TYR A 220 -6.04 1.39 -12.05
N VAL A 221 -5.95 2.55 -12.70
CA VAL A 221 -4.77 3.03 -13.42
C VAL A 221 -4.28 4.26 -12.67
N GLU A 222 -3.12 4.14 -12.03
CA GLU A 222 -2.46 5.26 -11.34
C GLU A 222 -1.36 5.86 -12.23
N GLN A 223 -1.20 7.18 -12.15
CA GLN A 223 0.05 7.85 -12.55
C GLN A 223 0.85 8.15 -11.29
N ILE A 224 2.00 7.51 -11.12
CA ILE A 224 2.81 7.61 -9.89
C ILE A 224 4.13 8.32 -10.20
N ASP A 225 4.34 9.49 -9.60
CA ASP A 225 5.63 10.16 -9.58
C ASP A 225 6.58 9.37 -8.66
N VAL A 226 7.77 9.02 -9.17
CA VAL A 226 8.80 8.23 -8.48
C VAL A 226 10.16 8.93 -8.48
N GLY A 227 10.17 10.27 -8.60
CA GLY A 227 11.39 11.08 -8.71
C GLY A 227 12.10 10.95 -10.07
N GLU A 228 11.35 10.62 -11.12
CA GLU A 228 11.83 10.50 -12.50
C GLU A 228 11.17 11.59 -13.38
N GLU A 229 11.72 11.87 -14.58
CA GLU A 229 11.23 12.96 -15.45
C GLU A 229 9.74 12.87 -15.83
N LYS A 230 9.14 11.69 -15.67
CA LYS A 230 7.74 11.39 -15.98
C LYS A 230 7.17 10.48 -14.89
N PRO A 231 5.92 10.69 -14.45
CA PRO A 231 5.18 9.69 -13.70
C PRO A 231 5.12 8.37 -14.47
N ARG A 232 5.20 7.27 -13.75
CA ARG A 232 5.02 5.91 -14.29
C ARG A 232 3.55 5.52 -14.27
N THR A 233 3.13 4.79 -15.30
CA THR A 233 1.80 4.19 -15.30
C THR A 233 1.82 2.90 -14.49
N VAL A 234 0.87 2.75 -13.56
CA VAL A 234 0.73 1.58 -12.69
C VAL A 234 -0.71 1.07 -12.72
N CYS A 235 -0.91 -0.25 -12.64
CA CYS A 235 -2.24 -0.87 -12.65
C CYS A 235 -2.47 -1.71 -11.38
N SER A 236 -3.14 -1.15 -10.38
CA SER A 236 -3.34 -1.79 -9.08
C SER A 236 -4.73 -2.40 -8.90
N GLY A 237 -4.80 -3.61 -8.34
CA GLY A 237 -6.04 -4.36 -8.10
C GLY A 237 -6.83 -3.92 -6.86
N LEU A 238 -6.88 -2.61 -6.57
CA LEU A 238 -7.28 -2.08 -5.27
C LEU A 238 -8.75 -1.61 -5.20
N VAL A 239 -9.51 -1.67 -6.30
CA VAL A 239 -10.89 -1.12 -6.41
C VAL A 239 -11.87 -1.72 -5.40
N ALA A 240 -11.63 -2.95 -4.92
CA ALA A 240 -12.46 -3.61 -3.91
C ALA A 240 -12.05 -3.32 -2.45
N HIS A 241 -10.93 -2.62 -2.24
CA HIS A 241 -10.29 -2.47 -0.92
C HIS A 241 -10.02 -1.01 -0.52
N VAL A 242 -9.72 -0.14 -1.49
CA VAL A 242 -9.31 1.26 -1.25
C VAL A 242 -10.14 2.20 -2.11
N ALA A 243 -10.70 3.25 -1.52
CA ALA A 243 -11.50 4.23 -2.24
C ALA A 243 -10.61 5.19 -3.05
N MET A 244 -11.04 5.57 -4.25
CA MET A 244 -10.31 6.46 -5.17
C MET A 244 -9.87 7.77 -4.50
N ASP A 245 -10.71 8.38 -3.67
CA ASP A 245 -10.40 9.62 -2.96
C ASP A 245 -9.23 9.47 -1.96
N SER A 246 -9.05 8.26 -1.42
CA SER A 246 -7.93 7.91 -0.53
C SER A 246 -6.68 7.41 -1.25
N MET A 247 -6.70 7.37 -2.58
CA MET A 247 -5.54 7.08 -3.44
C MET A 247 -4.91 8.37 -3.99
N ASN A 248 -5.73 9.35 -4.38
CA ASN A 248 -5.24 10.61 -4.96
C ASN A 248 -4.29 11.37 -4.00
N SER A 249 -3.12 11.78 -4.51
CA SER A 249 -2.04 12.43 -3.74
C SER A 249 -1.40 11.61 -2.61
N ARG A 250 -1.77 10.34 -2.39
CA ARG A 250 -1.15 9.49 -1.36
C ARG A 250 0.31 9.14 -1.70
N LEU A 251 1.16 9.10 -0.68
CA LEU A 251 2.51 8.54 -0.76
C LEU A 251 2.44 7.02 -0.58
N VAL A 252 3.17 6.27 -1.39
CA VAL A 252 3.11 4.80 -1.44
C VAL A 252 4.50 4.21 -1.66
N VAL A 253 4.74 2.99 -1.17
CA VAL A 253 5.96 2.23 -1.53
C VAL A 253 5.74 1.50 -2.87
N VAL A 254 6.66 1.67 -3.82
CA VAL A 254 6.61 1.05 -5.15
C VAL A 254 7.88 0.28 -5.49
N LEU A 255 7.72 -0.80 -6.27
CA LEU A 255 8.80 -1.59 -6.84
C LEU A 255 9.01 -1.23 -8.32
N CYS A 256 10.12 -0.56 -8.63
CA CYS A 256 10.36 0.12 -9.91
C CYS A 256 11.21 -0.67 -10.92
N ASN A 257 11.87 -1.77 -10.53
CA ASN A 257 12.74 -2.55 -11.42
C ASN A 257 12.13 -3.88 -11.90
N LEU A 258 10.82 -4.11 -11.73
CA LEU A 258 10.14 -5.21 -12.41
C LEU A 258 10.17 -5.01 -13.94
N LYS A 259 10.01 -6.10 -14.69
CA LYS A 259 9.73 -5.99 -16.13
C LYS A 259 8.29 -5.48 -16.33
N PRO A 260 8.05 -4.40 -17.10
CA PRO A 260 6.70 -3.89 -17.32
C PRO A 260 5.74 -4.94 -17.89
N VAL A 261 4.52 -4.96 -17.36
CA VAL A 261 3.49 -5.97 -17.67
C VAL A 261 2.29 -5.29 -18.32
N LYS A 262 1.77 -5.86 -19.41
CA LYS A 262 0.50 -5.41 -20.00
C LYS A 262 -0.67 -6.03 -19.23
N MET A 263 -1.47 -5.18 -18.60
CA MET A 263 -2.71 -5.55 -17.92
C MET A 263 -3.87 -4.96 -18.70
N ARG A 264 -4.68 -5.81 -19.33
CA ARG A 264 -5.92 -5.48 -20.09
C ARG A 264 -5.81 -4.45 -21.23
N GLY A 265 -4.62 -3.89 -21.48
CA GLY A 265 -4.31 -2.97 -22.58
C GLY A 265 -3.22 -1.98 -22.16
N VAL A 266 -3.33 -1.49 -20.93
CA VAL A 266 -2.38 -0.58 -20.28
C VAL A 266 -1.10 -1.32 -19.87
N VAL A 267 0.03 -0.60 -19.83
CA VAL A 267 1.32 -1.10 -19.34
C VAL A 267 1.50 -0.64 -17.89
N SER A 268 1.70 -1.57 -16.96
CA SER A 268 2.17 -1.27 -15.60
C SER A 268 3.69 -1.31 -15.57
N GLU A 269 4.33 -0.19 -15.21
CA GLU A 269 5.78 0.04 -15.21
C GLU A 269 6.43 -0.04 -13.82
N ALA A 270 5.60 -0.16 -12.79
CA ALA A 270 5.94 -0.46 -11.41
C ALA A 270 4.80 -1.27 -10.76
N MET A 271 4.91 -1.54 -9.47
CA MET A 271 3.89 -2.21 -8.64
C MET A 271 3.84 -1.56 -7.26
N VAL A 272 2.65 -1.28 -6.74
CA VAL A 272 2.44 -0.74 -5.38
C VAL A 272 2.52 -1.87 -4.36
N MET A 273 3.37 -1.72 -3.34
CA MET A 273 3.57 -2.71 -2.28
C MET A 273 2.44 -2.63 -1.25
N CYS A 274 1.79 -3.76 -0.98
CA CYS A 274 0.62 -3.83 -0.11
C CYS A 274 0.73 -4.96 0.93
N ALA A 275 0.30 -4.70 2.16
CA ALA A 275 -0.01 -5.75 3.12
C ALA A 275 -1.24 -6.52 2.61
N SER A 276 -1.17 -7.86 2.54
CA SER A 276 -2.21 -8.68 1.92
C SER A 276 -2.56 -9.91 2.78
N SER A 277 -3.84 -10.01 3.15
CA SER A 277 -4.45 -11.19 3.74
C SER A 277 -5.44 -11.84 2.75
N PRO A 278 -6.10 -12.96 3.09
CA PRO A 278 -7.16 -13.54 2.26
C PRO A 278 -8.44 -12.68 2.17
N GLU A 279 -8.57 -11.67 3.03
CA GLU A 279 -9.81 -10.92 3.26
C GLU A 279 -9.67 -9.43 2.96
N ASN A 280 -8.52 -8.83 3.32
CA ASN A 280 -8.23 -7.41 3.21
C ASN A 280 -6.85 -7.15 2.59
N VAL A 281 -6.72 -5.99 1.96
CA VAL A 281 -5.46 -5.48 1.41
C VAL A 281 -5.31 -4.02 1.84
N GLU A 282 -4.19 -3.68 2.46
CA GLU A 282 -3.81 -2.32 2.84
C GLU A 282 -2.53 -1.91 2.09
N ILE A 283 -2.47 -0.65 1.66
CA ILE A 283 -1.26 -0.07 1.06
C ILE A 283 -0.23 0.17 2.16
N LEU A 284 1.05 0.01 1.86
CA LEU A 284 2.12 0.42 2.78
C LEU A 284 2.32 1.94 2.73
N ASP A 285 2.04 2.59 3.85
CA ASP A 285 2.24 4.02 4.07
C ASP A 285 3.71 4.29 4.48
N PRO A 286 4.45 5.12 3.74
CA PRO A 286 5.78 5.60 4.15
C PRO A 286 5.67 6.71 5.21
N PRO A 287 6.76 7.06 5.92
CA PRO A 287 6.75 8.17 6.86
C PRO A 287 6.49 9.52 6.17
N GLU A 288 5.87 10.46 6.90
CA GLU A 288 5.25 11.67 6.33
C GLU A 288 6.24 12.62 5.62
N ASP A 289 7.51 12.65 6.05
CA ASP A 289 8.57 13.48 5.46
C ASP A 289 9.12 12.97 4.11
N CYS A 290 8.58 11.85 3.58
CA CYS A 290 9.06 11.26 2.34
C CYS A 290 8.74 12.10 1.09
N VAL A 291 9.66 12.08 0.12
CA VAL A 291 9.51 12.70 -1.20
C VAL A 291 9.52 11.63 -2.30
N PRO A 292 8.88 11.87 -3.47
CA PRO A 292 8.98 10.99 -4.62
C PRO A 292 10.44 10.71 -4.99
N GLY A 293 10.77 9.42 -5.14
CA GLY A 293 12.12 8.96 -5.46
C GLY A 293 13.03 8.63 -4.26
N ASP A 294 12.61 8.91 -3.01
CA ASP A 294 13.30 8.39 -1.82
C ASP A 294 13.43 6.85 -1.93
N ARG A 295 14.63 6.30 -1.74
CA ARG A 295 14.86 4.85 -1.80
C ARG A 295 14.54 4.19 -0.46
N VAL A 296 13.83 3.05 -0.50
CA VAL A 296 13.63 2.19 0.67
C VAL A 296 14.89 1.36 0.88
N THR A 297 15.47 1.42 2.08
CA THR A 297 16.71 0.76 2.47
C THR A 297 16.47 -0.32 3.53
N PHE A 298 17.42 -1.24 3.63
CA PHE A 298 17.35 -2.40 4.50
C PHE A 298 18.70 -2.57 5.21
N GLN A 299 18.70 -2.47 6.54
CA GLN A 299 19.92 -2.57 7.33
C GLN A 299 20.64 -3.91 7.09
N GLY A 300 21.95 -3.87 6.83
CA GLY A 300 22.74 -5.06 6.50
C GLY A 300 22.66 -5.54 5.03
N TYR A 301 21.71 -5.03 4.23
CA TYR A 301 21.52 -5.42 2.83
C TYR A 301 21.94 -4.30 1.86
N THR A 302 23.23 -3.94 1.89
CA THR A 302 23.80 -2.92 1.03
C THR A 302 24.02 -3.42 -0.41
N GLY A 303 23.45 -2.73 -1.40
CA GLY A 303 23.71 -3.02 -2.81
C GLY A 303 22.99 -2.10 -3.81
N PRO A 304 23.53 -1.97 -5.04
CA PRO A 304 22.78 -1.42 -6.16
C PRO A 304 21.67 -2.42 -6.58
N PRO A 305 20.49 -1.95 -6.99
CA PRO A 305 19.44 -2.83 -7.48
C PRO A 305 19.78 -3.38 -8.88
N ASP A 306 19.17 -4.50 -9.27
CA ASP A 306 19.17 -4.93 -10.68
C ASP A 306 18.50 -3.83 -11.53
N ALA A 307 19.11 -3.33 -12.60
CA ALA A 307 18.49 -2.29 -13.44
C ALA A 307 17.14 -2.73 -14.06
N GLN A 308 16.99 -4.02 -14.32
CA GLN A 308 15.70 -4.66 -14.58
C GLN A 308 15.75 -6.13 -14.14
N LEU A 309 14.77 -6.55 -13.34
CA LEU A 309 14.63 -7.92 -12.85
C LEU A 309 14.25 -8.87 -14.00
N ASN A 310 15.01 -9.95 -14.14
CA ASN A 310 14.73 -10.99 -15.14
C ASN A 310 13.66 -11.97 -14.61
N PRO A 311 12.47 -12.07 -15.22
CA PRO A 311 11.40 -12.96 -14.74
C PRO A 311 11.79 -14.44 -14.69
N LYS A 312 12.75 -14.89 -15.51
CA LYS A 312 13.26 -16.28 -15.47
C LYS A 312 14.02 -16.59 -14.18
N LYS A 313 14.57 -15.57 -13.50
CA LYS A 313 15.28 -15.71 -12.22
C LYS A 313 14.35 -15.67 -11.00
N LYS A 314 13.07 -15.31 -11.17
CA LYS A 314 12.05 -15.22 -10.09
C LYS A 314 12.57 -14.56 -8.81
N VAL A 315 13.18 -13.38 -8.95
CA VAL A 315 13.91 -12.72 -7.85
C VAL A 315 12.96 -12.21 -6.78
N PHE A 316 11.87 -11.55 -7.19
CA PHE A 316 10.86 -11.06 -6.27
C PHE A 316 10.19 -12.22 -5.53
N GLU A 317 9.85 -13.31 -6.22
CA GLU A 317 9.15 -14.46 -5.65
C GLU A 317 9.99 -15.29 -4.67
N GLN A 318 11.33 -15.12 -4.66
CA GLN A 318 12.23 -15.68 -3.63
C GLN A 318 12.37 -14.77 -2.41
N VAL A 319 12.28 -13.45 -2.60
CA VAL A 319 12.40 -12.44 -1.52
C VAL A 319 11.06 -12.27 -0.80
N GLN A 320 9.95 -12.18 -1.55
CA GLN A 320 8.59 -11.87 -1.08
C GLN A 320 8.07 -12.73 0.09
N PRO A 321 8.33 -14.05 0.18
CA PRO A 321 7.92 -14.85 1.34
C PRO A 321 8.57 -14.42 2.68
N ASN A 322 9.60 -13.58 2.64
CA ASN A 322 10.27 -13.02 3.82
C ASN A 322 9.76 -11.61 4.17
N PHE A 323 8.85 -11.02 3.39
CA PHE A 323 8.25 -9.73 3.68
C PHE A 323 6.99 -9.89 4.54
N LEU A 324 7.04 -9.37 5.77
CA LEU A 324 5.92 -9.34 6.70
C LEU A 324 5.73 -7.96 7.34
N VAL A 325 4.50 -7.65 7.70
CA VAL A 325 4.20 -6.60 8.67
C VAL A 325 4.34 -7.18 10.08
N ASN A 326 5.11 -6.53 10.96
CA ASN A 326 5.28 -6.98 12.35
C ASN A 326 4.04 -6.65 13.23
N GLU A 327 4.10 -6.98 14.52
CA GLU A 327 3.01 -6.71 15.48
C GLU A 327 2.80 -5.20 15.76
N GLU A 328 3.80 -4.37 15.49
CA GLU A 328 3.75 -2.89 15.63
C GLU A 328 3.18 -2.20 14.38
N GLY A 329 2.99 -2.94 13.28
CA GLY A 329 2.53 -2.40 11.99
C GLY A 329 3.64 -1.99 11.03
N VAL A 330 4.91 -2.24 11.36
CA VAL A 330 6.07 -1.90 10.52
C VAL A 330 6.27 -2.99 9.45
N ALA A 331 6.47 -2.57 8.21
CA ALA A 331 6.86 -3.48 7.12
C ALA A 331 8.32 -3.92 7.29
N THR A 332 8.61 -5.22 7.20
CA THR A 332 9.93 -5.79 7.44
C THR A 332 10.31 -6.88 6.44
N TYR A 333 11.61 -7.03 6.16
CA TYR A 333 12.22 -8.16 5.45
C TYR A 333 13.04 -8.97 6.45
N ARG A 334 12.66 -10.22 6.73
CA ARG A 334 13.29 -11.07 7.76
C ARG A 334 13.42 -10.37 9.14
N GLY A 335 12.47 -9.48 9.47
CA GLY A 335 12.46 -8.67 10.70
C GLY A 335 13.20 -7.32 10.61
N ILE A 336 13.96 -7.05 9.55
CA ILE A 336 14.61 -5.75 9.30
C ILE A 336 13.59 -4.78 8.68
N PRO A 337 13.34 -3.58 9.25
CA PRO A 337 12.37 -2.64 8.73
C PRO A 337 12.64 -2.15 7.29
N PHE A 338 11.56 -1.84 6.58
CA PHE A 338 11.55 -1.04 5.36
C PHE A 338 11.84 0.42 5.74
N ALA A 339 13.13 0.78 5.83
CA ALA A 339 13.55 2.12 6.24
C ALA A 339 13.56 3.11 5.07
N VAL A 340 13.42 4.40 5.36
CA VAL A 340 13.81 5.48 4.45
C VAL A 340 14.83 6.34 5.19
N ASP A 341 16.00 6.52 4.55
CA ASP A 341 17.20 7.09 5.18
C ASP A 341 16.91 8.48 5.78
N GLY A 342 17.05 8.58 7.11
CA GLY A 342 16.81 9.81 7.87
C GLY A 342 15.35 10.19 8.13
N LYS A 343 14.36 9.40 7.66
CA LYS A 343 12.92 9.74 7.71
C LYS A 343 12.04 8.78 8.51
N GLY A 344 12.43 7.50 8.60
CA GLY A 344 11.71 6.53 9.44
C GLY A 344 11.50 5.18 8.76
N VAL A 345 10.36 4.55 9.02
CA VAL A 345 10.01 3.20 8.55
C VAL A 345 8.60 3.14 7.98
N CYS A 346 8.40 2.34 6.92
CA CYS A 346 7.10 2.16 6.27
C CYS A 346 6.19 1.24 7.10
N ARG A 347 4.87 1.50 7.09
CA ARG A 347 3.88 0.82 7.95
C ARG A 347 2.63 0.41 7.17
N ALA A 348 1.85 -0.53 7.72
CA ALA A 348 0.46 -0.78 7.33
C ALA A 348 -0.47 -0.18 8.38
N ALA A 349 -1.63 0.34 7.97
CA ALA A 349 -2.55 1.06 8.86
C ALA A 349 -3.04 0.17 10.03
N THR A 350 -3.73 -0.93 9.73
CA THR A 350 -4.33 -1.83 10.75
C THR A 350 -3.81 -3.26 10.68
N MET A 351 -3.32 -3.73 9.52
CA MET A 351 -2.89 -5.11 9.33
C MET A 351 -1.58 -5.41 10.08
N ARG A 352 -1.52 -6.56 10.77
CA ARG A 352 -0.39 -7.02 11.60
C ARG A 352 -0.15 -8.51 11.36
N GLY A 353 1.12 -8.96 11.36
CA GLY A 353 1.47 -10.36 11.11
C GLY A 353 1.20 -10.85 9.68
N THR A 354 0.84 -9.95 8.75
CA THR A 354 0.45 -10.27 7.38
C THR A 354 1.62 -10.19 6.41
N GLY A 355 1.64 -11.08 5.42
CA GLY A 355 2.60 -10.99 4.30
C GLY A 355 2.37 -9.75 3.44
N ILE A 356 3.46 -9.23 2.86
CA ILE A 356 3.42 -8.12 1.89
C ILE A 356 3.52 -8.71 0.47
N LYS A 357 2.86 -8.09 -0.50
CA LYS A 357 2.89 -8.45 -1.92
C LYS A 357 3.10 -7.22 -2.78
#